data_AF-A0A1H8IMJ5-F1
#
_entry.id   AF-A0A1H8IMJ5-F1
#
_cell.length_a   1.000
_cell.length_b   1.000
_cell.length_c   1.000
_cell.angle_alpha   90.00
_cell.angle_beta   90.00
_cell.angle_gamma   90.00
#
_symmetry.space_group_name_H-M   'P 1'
#
loop_
_entity.id
_entity.type
_entity.pdbx_description
1 polymer ?
#
loop_
_entity_poly.entity_id
_entity_poly.type
_entity_poly.pdbx_seq_one_letter_code
_entity_poly.pdbx_strand_id
1 'polypeptide(L)'
;MLENPKKLQFTQEITPYTQKGRVVLYKKLKGNVLKEISRQMESNIPNRSVEYLDNRLSRYSMKMGKCEITGWLLPAEVVHCHHFMPTCLGGKDEFNNLRILHKDVHRLIHATEIETIKSYITRLGINNKEVVKINKYRKNCNLEPIGKYN
;
A
#
# COMPACT_ATOMS: atom_id res chain seq x y z
N MET A 1 0.12 19.15 2.89
CA MET A 1 -0.43 19.70 4.15
C MET A 1 -1.12 18.54 4.84
N LEU A 2 -0.53 18.04 5.94
CA LEU A 2 -1.16 17.01 6.76
C LEU A 2 -2.28 17.72 7.52
N GLU A 3 -3.52 17.24 7.41
CA GLU A 3 -4.63 17.73 8.22
C GLU A 3 -4.25 17.64 9.70
N ASN A 4 -4.39 18.74 10.44
CA ASN A 4 -4.18 18.79 11.88
C ASN A 4 -4.99 17.66 12.54
N PRO A 5 -4.40 16.79 13.38
CA PRO A 5 -5.17 15.75 14.04
C PRO A 5 -6.24 16.43 14.89
N LYS A 6 -7.51 16.14 14.58
CA LYS A 6 -8.68 16.64 15.30
C LYS A 6 -8.45 16.32 16.78
N LYS A 7 -8.31 17.34 17.65
CA LYS A 7 -8.15 17.11 19.09
C LYS A 7 -9.37 16.34 19.59
N LEU A 8 -9.19 15.05 19.86
CA LEU A 8 -10.24 14.18 20.37
C LEU A 8 -10.43 14.49 21.86
N GLN A 9 -11.52 15.17 22.20
CA GLN A 9 -11.92 15.37 23.59
C GLN A 9 -12.69 14.13 24.04
N PHE A 10 -11.99 13.18 24.67
CA PHE A 10 -12.62 12.00 25.24
C PHE A 10 -13.39 12.38 26.51
N THR A 11 -14.60 11.86 26.65
CA THR A 11 -15.41 11.92 27.88
C THR A 11 -15.75 10.50 28.31
N GLN A 12 -16.23 10.29 29.53
CA GLN A 12 -16.64 8.94 29.97
C GLN A 12 -17.65 8.28 29.01
N GLU A 13 -18.50 9.07 28.35
CA GLU A 13 -19.46 8.59 27.34
C GLU A 13 -18.86 8.44 25.93
N ILE A 14 -17.88 9.27 25.57
CA ILE A 14 -17.28 9.32 24.23
C ILE A 14 -15.83 8.85 24.33
N THR A 15 -15.65 7.53 24.42
CA THR A 15 -14.34 6.84 24.34
C THR A 15 -14.38 5.70 23.33
N PRO A 16 -13.22 5.18 22.88
CA PRO A 16 -13.16 3.94 22.09
C PRO A 16 -13.80 2.71 22.74
N TYR A 17 -13.96 2.73 24.07
CA TYR A 17 -14.47 1.61 24.84
C TYR A 17 -15.99 1.61 24.95
N THR A 18 -16.65 2.76 24.78
CA THR A 18 -18.13 2.85 24.79
C THR A 18 -18.71 2.61 23.40
N GLN A 19 -19.91 2.02 23.32
CA GLN A 19 -20.59 1.83 22.04
C GLN A 19 -20.88 3.17 21.35
N LYS A 20 -21.35 4.17 22.11
CA LYS A 20 -21.61 5.54 21.63
C LYS A 20 -20.33 6.18 21.09
N GLY A 21 -19.23 6.11 21.84
CA GLY A 21 -17.94 6.62 21.40
C GLY A 21 -17.44 5.87 20.16
N ARG A 22 -17.61 4.56 20.05
CA ARG A 22 -17.22 3.83 18.83
C ARG A 22 -17.96 4.29 17.58
N VAL A 23 -19.27 4.53 17.68
CA VAL A 23 -20.06 5.04 16.54
C VAL A 23 -19.60 6.42 16.11
N VAL A 24 -19.22 7.28 17.06
CA VAL A 24 -18.76 8.65 16.77
C VAL A 24 -17.31 8.70 16.28
N LEU A 25 -16.43 7.88 16.85
CA LEU A 25 -14.99 7.92 16.63
C LEU A 25 -14.53 7.08 15.44
N TYR A 26 -15.21 5.95 15.15
CA TYR A 26 -14.79 5.04 14.09
C TYR A 26 -15.63 5.19 12.83
N LYS A 27 -14.95 5.48 11.73
CA LYS A 27 -15.52 5.33 10.40
C LYS A 27 -15.43 3.87 9.99
N LYS A 28 -16.58 3.23 9.77
CA LYS A 28 -16.62 1.85 9.25
C LYS A 28 -15.90 1.77 7.90
N LEU A 29 -15.13 0.70 7.72
CA LEU A 29 -14.60 0.32 6.41
C LEU A 29 -15.75 0.13 5.43
N LYS A 30 -15.50 0.51 4.17
CA LYS A 30 -16.49 0.28 3.11
C LYS A 30 -16.63 -1.22 2.87
N GLY A 31 -17.86 -1.71 2.64
CA GLY A 31 -18.13 -3.14 2.50
C GLY A 31 -17.34 -3.83 1.39
N ASN A 32 -17.07 -3.12 0.28
CA ASN A 32 -16.22 -3.63 -0.79
C ASN A 32 -14.76 -3.84 -0.35
N VAL A 33 -14.21 -2.97 0.50
CA VAL A 33 -12.85 -3.14 1.04
C VAL A 33 -12.80 -4.32 2.01
N LEU A 34 -13.83 -4.46 2.86
CA LEU A 34 -13.94 -5.59 3.79
C LEU A 34 -13.98 -6.93 3.06
N LYS A 35 -14.76 -7.02 1.97
CA LYS A 35 -14.81 -8.21 1.12
C LYS A 35 -13.42 -8.60 0.61
N GLU A 36 -12.65 -7.65 0.08
CA GLU A 36 -11.30 -7.92 -0.41
C GLU A 36 -10.31 -8.23 0.73
N ILE A 37 -10.54 -7.75 1.96
CA ILE A 37 -9.76 -8.16 3.13
C ILE A 37 -10.02 -9.64 3.45
N SER A 38 -11.29 -10.07 3.50
CA SER A 38 -11.64 -11.49 3.74
C SER A 38 -10.99 -12.42 2.71
N ARG A 39 -11.05 -12.05 1.42
CA ARG A 39 -10.42 -12.82 0.35
C ARG A 39 -8.89 -12.89 0.48
N GLN A 40 -8.25 -11.84 0.99
CA GLN A 40 -6.82 -11.85 1.26
C GLN A 40 -6.47 -12.72 2.47
N MET A 41 -7.33 -12.79 3.50
CA MET A 41 -7.14 -13.68 4.65
C MET A 41 -7.22 -15.15 4.26
N GLU A 42 -8.03 -15.49 3.26
CA GLU A 42 -8.15 -16.85 2.71
C GLU A 42 -6.96 -17.22 1.79
N SER A 43 -6.14 -16.26 1.38
CA SER A 43 -5.02 -16.51 0.46
C SER A 43 -3.82 -17.13 1.18
N ASN A 44 -3.28 -18.20 0.62
CA ASN A 44 -2.04 -18.80 1.11
C ASN A 44 -0.83 -18.13 0.47
N ILE A 45 -0.02 -17.42 1.25
CA ILE A 45 1.24 -16.81 0.81
C ILE A 45 2.39 -17.55 1.50
N PRO A 46 3.02 -18.54 0.85
CA PRO A 46 4.06 -19.35 1.47
C PRO A 46 5.30 -18.52 1.80
N ASN A 47 6.08 -19.00 2.77
CA ASN A 47 7.37 -18.41 3.15
C ASN A 47 7.28 -16.94 3.61
N ARG A 48 6.20 -16.58 4.30
CA ARG A 48 6.01 -15.26 4.92
C ARG A 48 5.79 -15.39 6.42
N SER A 49 6.26 -14.40 7.17
CA SER A 49 6.08 -14.32 8.61
C SER A 49 4.62 -13.97 8.95
N VAL A 50 4.20 -14.29 10.17
CA VAL A 50 2.90 -13.85 10.70
C VAL A 50 2.83 -12.31 10.72
N GLU A 51 3.93 -11.65 11.08
CA GLU A 51 4.04 -10.18 11.07
C GLU A 51 3.77 -9.60 9.67
N TYR A 52 4.36 -10.19 8.62
CA TYR A 52 4.13 -9.76 7.24
C TYR A 52 2.66 -9.85 6.85
N LEU A 53 2.01 -10.97 7.17
CA LEU A 53 0.61 -11.20 6.82
C LEU A 53 -0.31 -10.20 7.52
N ASP A 54 -0.10 -9.96 8.81
CA ASP A 54 -0.88 -9.01 9.60
C ASP A 54 -0.64 -7.56 9.15
N ASN A 55 0.63 -7.15 9.02
CA ASN A 55 0.98 -5.80 8.59
C ASN A 55 0.54 -5.50 7.16
N ARG A 56 0.56 -6.50 6.26
CA ARG A 56 0.02 -6.39 4.90
C ARG A 56 -1.47 -6.07 4.91
N LEU A 57 -2.27 -6.82 5.66
CA LEU A 57 -3.73 -6.60 5.76
C LEU A 57 -4.03 -5.26 6.44
N SER A 58 -3.31 -4.94 7.51
CA SER A 58 -3.40 -3.66 8.21
C SER A 58 -3.10 -2.49 7.27
N ARG A 59 -2.07 -2.59 6.42
CA ARG A 59 -1.70 -1.54 5.46
C ARG A 59 -2.75 -1.39 4.36
N TYR A 60 -3.28 -2.51 3.86
CA TYR A 60 -4.35 -2.53 2.86
C TYR A 60 -5.62 -1.83 3.37
N SER A 61 -6.02 -2.15 4.60
CA SER A 61 -7.11 -1.49 5.31
C SER A 61 -6.88 0.01 5.47
N MET A 62 -5.70 0.41 5.98
CA MET A 62 -5.31 1.82 6.15
C MET A 62 -5.36 2.60 4.84
N LYS A 63 -5.02 1.96 3.72
CA LYS A 63 -5.06 2.57 2.37
C LYS A 63 -6.42 2.42 1.68
N MET A 64 -7.45 1.95 2.38
CA MET A 64 -8.80 1.79 1.85
C MET A 64 -8.82 0.94 0.57
N GLY A 65 -7.96 -0.08 0.51
CA GLY A 65 -7.79 -0.97 -0.63
C GLY A 65 -7.21 -0.33 -1.89
N LYS A 66 -6.48 0.79 -1.76
CA LYS A 66 -5.90 1.50 -2.91
C LYS A 66 -4.41 1.29 -3.07
N CYS A 67 -3.96 1.25 -4.32
CA CYS A 67 -2.55 1.34 -4.69
C CYS A 67 -1.94 2.65 -4.16
N GLU A 68 -0.84 2.57 -3.42
CA GLU A 68 -0.18 3.76 -2.84
C GLU A 68 0.46 4.67 -3.90
N ILE A 69 0.72 4.15 -5.11
CA ILE A 69 1.26 4.93 -6.23
C ILE A 69 0.13 5.52 -7.07
N THR A 70 -0.72 4.67 -7.66
CA THR A 70 -1.73 5.06 -8.67
C THR A 70 -3.09 5.45 -8.07
N GLY A 71 -3.36 5.06 -6.82
CA GLY A 71 -4.66 5.30 -6.17
C GLY A 71 -5.80 4.40 -6.65
N TRP A 72 -5.54 3.46 -7.57
CA TRP A 72 -6.54 2.49 -8.04
C TRP A 72 -7.01 1.59 -6.90
N LEU A 73 -8.30 1.26 -6.90
CA LEU A 73 -8.82 0.20 -6.04
C LEU A 73 -8.25 -1.14 -6.50
N LEU A 74 -7.81 -1.95 -5.55
CA LEU A 74 -7.13 -3.22 -5.82
C LEU A 74 -7.98 -4.38 -5.33
N PRO A 75 -8.54 -5.23 -6.21
CA PRO A 75 -9.10 -6.50 -5.79
C PRO A 75 -7.98 -7.44 -5.32
N ALA A 76 -8.30 -8.38 -4.43
CA ALA A 76 -7.34 -9.22 -3.72
C ALA A 76 -6.30 -9.91 -4.64
N GLU A 77 -6.70 -10.29 -5.85
CA GLU A 77 -5.91 -11.03 -6.85
C GLU A 77 -4.79 -10.21 -7.50
N VAL A 78 -4.85 -8.88 -7.39
CA VAL A 78 -3.83 -7.98 -7.95
C VAL A 78 -3.08 -7.20 -6.88
N VAL A 79 -3.43 -7.38 -5.60
CA VAL A 79 -2.72 -6.77 -4.47
C VAL A 79 -1.36 -7.43 -4.31
N HIS A 80 -0.33 -6.62 -4.41
CA HIS A 80 1.02 -7.00 -4.01
C HIS A 80 1.51 -6.12 -2.88
N CYS A 81 2.14 -6.73 -1.88
CA CYS A 81 2.73 -6.00 -0.76
C CYS A 81 4.24 -5.91 -0.96
N HIS A 82 4.71 -4.68 -1.12
CA HIS A 82 6.07 -4.32 -1.43
C HIS A 82 6.81 -3.87 -0.17
N HIS A 83 7.98 -4.43 0.07
CA HIS A 83 8.95 -3.88 1.02
C HIS A 83 9.62 -2.65 0.40
N PHE A 84 9.40 -1.47 1.00
CA PHE A 84 9.92 -0.19 0.53
C PHE A 84 11.45 -0.17 0.53
N MET A 85 12.06 -0.68 1.60
CA MET A 85 13.43 -1.18 1.61
C MET A 85 13.37 -2.70 1.45
N PRO A 86 13.89 -3.28 0.35
CA PRO A 86 13.91 -4.72 0.13
C PRO A 86 14.61 -5.50 1.25
N THR A 87 14.21 -6.76 1.43
CA THR A 87 14.79 -7.65 2.45
C THR A 87 16.26 -7.95 2.21
N CYS A 88 16.69 -8.03 0.94
CA CYS A 88 18.11 -8.17 0.59
C CYS A 88 18.97 -6.96 0.99
N LEU A 89 18.36 -5.81 1.26
CA LEU A 89 19.00 -4.59 1.74
C LEU A 89 18.75 -4.37 3.25
N GLY A 90 18.28 -5.39 3.97
CA GLY A 90 18.07 -5.33 5.42
C GLY A 90 16.68 -4.86 5.86
N GLY A 91 15.76 -4.60 4.92
CA GLY A 91 14.37 -4.29 5.26
C GLY A 91 13.65 -5.47 5.88
N LYS A 92 12.74 -5.22 6.82
CA LYS A 92 11.94 -6.25 7.50
C LYS A 92 10.45 -6.06 7.28
N ASP A 93 9.65 -6.88 7.94
CA ASP A 93 8.19 -6.96 7.78
C ASP A 93 7.44 -5.89 8.59
N GLU A 94 8.13 -4.88 9.13
CA GLU A 94 7.49 -3.84 9.93
C GLU A 94 6.51 -3.03 9.07
N PHE A 95 5.38 -2.65 9.68
CA PHE A 95 4.30 -1.91 9.01
C PHE A 95 4.78 -0.68 8.20
N ASN A 96 5.75 0.07 8.72
CA ASN A 96 6.27 1.27 8.06
C ASN A 96 7.12 0.97 6.83
N ASN A 97 7.64 -0.26 6.69
CA ASN A 97 8.36 -0.71 5.51
C ASN A 97 7.44 -1.29 4.43
N LEU A 98 6.18 -1.62 4.73
CA LEU A 98 5.28 -2.25 3.76
C LEU A 98 4.44 -1.24 2.96
N ARG A 99 4.24 -1.51 1.67
CA ARG A 99 3.43 -0.71 0.73
C ARG A 99 2.49 -1.58 -0.07
N ILE A 100 1.25 -1.14 -0.23
CA ILE A 100 0.23 -1.85 -1.01
C ILE A 100 0.17 -1.30 -2.44
N LEU A 101 0.46 -2.18 -3.41
CA LEU A 101 0.58 -1.82 -4.82
C LEU A 101 -0.20 -2.79 -5.71
N HIS A 102 -0.52 -2.35 -6.92
CA HIS A 102 -0.88 -3.27 -7.99
C HIS A 102 0.34 -4.12 -8.37
N LYS A 103 0.15 -5.42 -8.63
CA LYS A 103 1.24 -6.36 -8.98
C LYS A 103 2.12 -5.87 -10.13
N ASP A 104 1.55 -5.24 -11.15
CA ASP A 104 2.33 -4.72 -12.28
C ASP A 104 3.07 -3.42 -11.96
N VAL A 105 2.54 -2.60 -11.05
CA VAL A 105 3.27 -1.43 -10.55
C VAL A 105 4.47 -1.87 -9.71
N HIS A 106 4.30 -2.94 -8.91
CA HIS A 106 5.41 -3.56 -8.19
C HIS A 106 6.50 -4.07 -9.14
N ARG A 107 6.11 -4.75 -10.24
CA ARG A 107 7.05 -5.18 -11.29
C ARG A 107 7.76 -4.00 -11.94
N LEU A 108 7.05 -2.92 -12.27
CA LEU A 108 7.64 -1.70 -12.82
C LEU A 108 8.69 -1.08 -11.90
N ILE A 109 8.49 -1.08 -10.58
CA ILE A 109 9.49 -0.58 -9.63
C ILE A 109 10.80 -1.37 -9.77
N HIS A 110 10.73 -2.70 -9.89
CA HIS A 110 11.92 -3.55 -9.92
C HIS A 110 12.49 -3.80 -11.32
N ALA A 111 11.82 -3.37 -12.38
CA ALA A 111 12.29 -3.56 -13.74
C ALA A 111 13.61 -2.80 -14.01
N THR A 112 14.56 -3.47 -14.66
CA THR A 112 15.89 -2.92 -15.00
C THR A 112 16.02 -2.58 -16.47
N GLU A 113 15.31 -3.30 -17.34
CA GLU A 113 15.35 -3.14 -18.79
C GLU A 113 14.45 -1.98 -19.24
N ILE A 114 15.03 -1.05 -20.00
CA ILE A 114 14.34 0.17 -20.47
C ILE A 114 13.06 -0.15 -21.25
N GLU A 115 13.09 -1.15 -22.14
CA GLU A 115 11.92 -1.53 -22.94
C GLU A 115 10.79 -2.12 -22.10
N THR A 116 11.13 -2.91 -21.09
CA THR A 116 10.16 -3.42 -20.10
C THR A 116 9.52 -2.27 -19.34
N ILE A 117 10.33 -1.32 -18.86
CA ILE A 117 9.86 -0.16 -18.12
C ILE A 117 8.91 0.69 -18.98
N LYS A 118 9.30 1.02 -20.23
CA LYS A 118 8.45 1.76 -21.19
C LYS A 118 7.11 1.05 -21.42
N SER A 119 7.15 -0.26 -21.67
CA SER A 119 5.96 -1.08 -21.87
C SER A 119 5.00 -1.00 -20.68
N TYR A 120 5.50 -1.14 -19.44
CA TYR A 120 4.66 -1.00 -18.25
C TYR A 120 4.09 0.40 -18.10
N ILE A 121 4.86 1.46 -18.34
CA ILE A 121 4.37 2.84 -18.22
C ILE A 121 3.25 3.12 -19.19
N THR A 122 3.41 2.73 -20.46
CA THR A 122 2.38 2.90 -21.48
C THR A 122 1.15 2.06 -21.15
N ARG A 123 1.32 0.77 -20.85
CA ARG A 123 0.19 -0.14 -20.57
C ARG A 123 -0.60 0.24 -19.31
N LEU A 124 0.08 0.74 -18.29
CA LEU A 124 -0.54 1.16 -17.03
C LEU A 124 -1.00 2.63 -17.05
N GLY A 125 -0.71 3.39 -18.11
CA GLY A 125 -1.05 4.81 -18.20
C GLY A 125 -0.39 5.65 -17.10
N ILE A 126 0.85 5.31 -16.72
CA ILE A 126 1.55 5.97 -15.61
C ILE A 126 1.89 7.41 -15.98
N ASN A 127 1.43 8.35 -15.16
CA ASN A 127 1.69 9.77 -15.37
C ASN A 127 2.96 10.26 -14.64
N ASN A 128 3.42 11.46 -14.98
CA ASN A 128 4.64 12.04 -14.40
C ASN A 128 4.63 12.13 -12.87
N LYS A 129 3.47 12.37 -12.23
CA LYS A 129 3.38 12.42 -10.76
C LYS A 129 3.59 11.03 -10.15
N GLU A 130 3.10 9.99 -10.81
CA GLU A 130 3.31 8.60 -10.41
C GLU A 130 4.74 8.16 -10.68
N VAL A 131 5.37 8.56 -11.79
CA VAL A 131 6.80 8.33 -12.05
C VAL A 131 7.66 8.90 -10.92
N VAL A 132 7.38 10.11 -10.44
CA VAL A 132 8.11 10.69 -9.29
C VAL A 132 7.96 9.82 -8.05
N LYS A 133 6.78 9.22 -7.80
CA LYS A 133 6.61 8.27 -6.68
C LYS A 133 7.38 6.98 -6.94
N ILE A 134 7.29 6.40 -8.12
CA ILE A 134 8.01 5.17 -8.50
C ILE A 134 9.52 5.38 -8.31
N ASN A 135 10.07 6.51 -8.74
CA ASN A 135 11.49 6.82 -8.57
C ASN A 135 11.93 6.89 -7.10
N LYS A 136 11.06 7.32 -6.19
CA LYS A 136 11.35 7.23 -4.75
C LYS A 136 11.47 5.78 -4.29
N TYR A 137 10.65 4.87 -4.81
CA TYR A 137 10.68 3.46 -4.45
C TYR A 137 11.92 2.79 -5.06
N ARG A 138 12.20 3.06 -6.34
CA ARG A 138 13.40 2.60 -7.06
C ARG A 138 14.68 2.98 -6.32
N LYS A 139 14.79 4.23 -5.86
CA LYS A 139 15.94 4.69 -5.08
C LYS A 139 16.16 3.87 -3.80
N ASN A 140 15.09 3.50 -3.08
CA ASN A 140 15.21 2.66 -1.87
C ASN A 140 15.54 1.19 -2.18
N CYS A 141 15.37 0.79 -3.44
CA CYS A 141 15.80 -0.51 -3.96
C CYS A 141 17.20 -0.44 -4.61
N ASN A 142 17.93 0.68 -4.46
CA ASN A 142 19.20 0.95 -5.16
C ASN A 142 19.11 0.82 -6.70
N LEU A 143 17.97 1.21 -7.27
CA LEU A 143 17.75 1.24 -8.70
C LEU A 143 17.79 2.67 -9.23
N GLU A 144 18.34 2.82 -10.44
CA GLU A 144 18.38 4.10 -11.14
C GLU A 144 16.95 4.64 -11.38
N PRO A 145 16.76 5.96 -11.25
CA PRO A 145 15.48 6.57 -11.55
C PRO A 145 15.16 6.35 -13.02
N ILE A 146 13.87 6.12 -13.26
CA ILE A 146 13.27 6.26 -14.57
C ILE A 146 13.59 7.67 -15.09
N GLY A 147 14.36 7.74 -16.19
CA GLY A 147 14.66 8.97 -16.90
C GLY A 147 13.42 9.61 -17.54
N LYS A 148 13.60 10.77 -18.19
CA LYS A 148 12.54 11.34 -19.02
C LYS A 148 12.35 10.44 -20.25
N TYR A 149 11.15 9.89 -20.41
CA TYR A 149 10.74 9.31 -21.69
C TYR A 149 10.51 10.47 -22.64
N ASN A 150 11.43 10.62 -23.59
CA ASN A 150 11.18 11.39 -24.81
C ASN A 150 10.78 10.39 -25.89
#